data_AF-A0AAD8H7Q3-F1
#
_entry.id   AF-A0AAD8H7Q3-F1
#
_cell.length_a   1.000
_cell.length_b   1.000
_cell.length_c   1.000
_cell.angle_alpha   90.00
_cell.angle_beta   90.00
_cell.angle_gamma   90.00
#
_symmetry.space_group_name_H-M   'P 1'
#
loop_
_entity.id
_entity.type
_entity.pdbx_description
1 polymer ?
#
loop_
_entity_poly.entity_id
_entity_poly.type
_entity_poly.pdbx_seq_one_letter_code
_entity_poly.pdbx_strand_id
1 'polypeptide(L)'
;MDNEVLEFDIGLGGGSVGDDVVVDIENALDDVDEDIDNSSPADGAGFSSSLVLSGGGQLYVPQGDPDLEPYEGMEFESEEAAKAFYNSYARRVGFSTRVSSSRRSRKDGAIIQRSFVCAKEGFRNLNEKRTKDREIKRPRTITRVGCKAALSVKIQEDSGKWVVSGFVKEHNHELVPPDQVHCLRSHRQISGPAKTLIDTLQAAGMGPRRIMSALIKEYGGISKVGFTEVDCRNYMRNNRQKSSEG
;
A
#
# COMPACT_ATOMS: atom_id res chain seq x y z
N MET A 1 3.12 35.17 58.60
CA MET A 1 2.38 34.85 57.36
C MET A 1 3.34 34.04 56.54
N ASP A 2 3.26 32.74 56.82
CA ASP A 2 4.29 31.78 56.47
C ASP A 2 3.88 31.20 55.12
N ASN A 3 4.74 31.40 54.12
CA ASN A 3 4.46 30.96 52.75
C ASN A 3 5.19 29.64 52.55
N GLU A 4 4.48 28.53 52.75
CA GLU A 4 4.97 27.19 52.49
C GLU A 4 5.17 26.97 50.99
N VAL A 5 6.39 26.58 50.62
CA VAL A 5 6.74 26.06 49.30
C VAL A 5 6.31 24.60 49.26
N LEU A 6 5.28 24.28 48.48
CA LEU A 6 4.87 22.90 48.21
C LEU A 6 5.83 22.27 47.20
N GLU A 7 6.76 21.45 47.70
CA GLU A 7 7.49 20.48 46.89
C GLU A 7 6.54 19.34 46.49
N PHE A 8 6.33 19.17 45.18
CA PHE A 8 5.65 17.99 44.64
C PHE A 8 6.69 17.00 44.13
N ASP A 9 6.86 15.92 44.89
CA ASP A 9 7.66 14.75 44.58
C ASP A 9 6.99 13.94 43.46
N ILE A 10 7.59 13.90 42.26
CA ILE A 10 7.12 13.06 41.15
C ILE A 10 7.98 11.80 41.14
N GLY A 11 7.49 10.78 41.83
CA GLY A 11 8.08 9.46 41.91
C GLY A 11 8.31 8.81 40.54
N LEU A 12 9.54 8.36 40.33
CA LEU A 12 9.97 7.49 39.25
C LEU A 12 9.38 6.08 39.44
N GLY A 13 8.20 5.83 38.85
CA GLY A 13 7.59 4.51 38.75
C GLY A 13 7.96 3.82 37.44
N GLY A 14 8.95 2.93 37.48
CA GLY A 14 9.28 2.01 36.39
C GLY A 14 8.18 0.97 36.21
N GLY A 15 7.52 0.99 35.05
CA GLY A 15 6.57 -0.03 34.60
C GLY A 15 7.05 -0.63 33.28
N SER A 16 7.60 -1.83 33.37
CA SER A 16 7.89 -2.74 32.27
C SER A 16 6.59 -3.12 31.55
N VAL A 17 6.41 -2.70 30.30
CA VAL A 17 5.40 -3.24 29.39
C VAL A 17 6.11 -3.91 28.22
N GLY A 18 5.67 -5.13 27.94
CA GLY A 18 6.41 -6.16 27.23
C GLY A 18 6.73 -5.86 25.79
N ASP A 19 7.80 -6.51 25.34
CA ASP A 19 8.16 -6.71 23.95
C ASP A 19 7.05 -7.49 23.24
N ASP A 20 6.06 -6.78 22.70
CA ASP A 20 5.31 -7.29 21.55
C ASP A 20 6.23 -7.22 20.34
N VAL A 21 6.73 -8.40 19.97
CA VAL A 21 7.58 -8.63 18.81
C VAL A 21 6.81 -8.17 17.58
N VAL A 22 7.13 -6.96 17.12
CA VAL A 22 6.63 -6.40 15.87
C VAL A 22 7.10 -7.29 14.72
N VAL A 23 6.20 -8.13 14.21
CA VAL A 23 6.39 -8.75 12.90
C VAL A 23 6.23 -7.66 11.85
N ASP A 24 7.36 -7.08 11.45
CA ASP A 24 7.53 -6.25 10.27
C ASP A 24 7.15 -7.04 9.01
N ILE A 25 5.86 -7.11 8.67
CA ILE A 25 5.41 -7.91 7.52
C ILE A 25 5.90 -7.30 6.20
N GLU A 26 6.17 -5.98 6.10
CA GLU A 26 6.67 -5.37 4.86
C GLU A 26 7.58 -4.14 5.09
N ASN A 27 8.63 -4.27 5.91
CA ASN A 27 9.67 -3.24 6.03
C ASN A 27 10.94 -3.64 5.30
N ALA A 28 10.93 -3.49 3.98
CA ALA A 28 12.15 -3.53 3.20
C ALA A 28 12.13 -2.49 2.08
N LEU A 29 12.56 -1.29 2.47
CA LEU A 29 13.17 -0.24 1.64
C LEU A 29 12.30 0.28 0.48
N ASP A 30 11.78 1.48 0.73
CA ASP A 30 11.32 2.51 -0.18
C ASP A 30 11.78 2.34 -1.64
N ASP A 31 10.83 1.99 -2.51
CA ASP A 31 10.87 2.40 -3.92
C ASP A 31 9.85 3.56 -4.01
N VAL A 32 10.36 4.76 -4.30
CA VAL A 32 9.59 5.96 -4.62
C VAL A 32 9.02 5.79 -6.03
N ASP A 33 7.71 5.60 -6.14
CA ASP A 33 6.96 5.90 -7.35
C ASP A 33 5.89 6.91 -6.92
N GLU A 34 6.05 8.15 -7.38
CA GLU A 34 5.06 9.21 -7.23
C GLU A 34 3.84 8.86 -8.09
N ASP A 35 2.66 8.79 -7.49
CA ASP A 35 1.40 9.01 -8.20
C ASP A 35 0.31 9.47 -7.23
N ILE A 36 -0.46 10.41 -7.73
CA ILE A 36 -1.34 11.39 -7.09
C ILE A 36 -2.65 10.78 -6.55
N ASP A 37 -3.08 11.30 -5.40
CA ASP A 37 -4.31 11.02 -4.63
C ASP A 37 -5.54 11.70 -5.25
N ASN A 38 -6.66 10.97 -5.33
CA ASN A 38 -7.97 11.58 -5.06
C ASN A 38 -9.00 10.54 -4.54
N SER A 39 -9.12 10.44 -3.21
CA SER A 39 -10.35 10.43 -2.35
C SER A 39 -11.72 10.22 -3.06
N SER A 40 -12.59 9.23 -2.80
CA SER A 40 -13.46 8.91 -1.62
C SER A 40 -14.88 8.45 -2.14
N PRO A 41 -15.92 8.11 -1.34
CA PRO A 41 -16.13 6.90 -0.49
C PRO A 41 -17.55 6.24 -0.63
N ALA A 42 -17.78 5.08 0.01
CA ALA A 42 -19.06 4.62 0.65
C ALA A 42 -18.97 3.10 0.99
N ASP A 43 -19.03 2.71 2.28
CA ASP A 43 -20.17 2.04 2.98
C ASP A 43 -20.43 0.60 2.49
N GLY A 44 -20.53 -0.49 3.25
CA GLY A 44 -20.68 -0.80 4.67
C GLY A 44 -21.38 -2.18 4.78
N ALA A 45 -21.11 -2.95 5.85
CA ALA A 45 -21.67 -4.27 6.22
C ALA A 45 -21.16 -5.49 5.40
N GLY A 46 -20.95 -6.71 5.93
CA GLY A 46 -21.12 -7.31 7.24
C GLY A 46 -21.34 -8.84 7.09
N PHE A 47 -20.66 -9.64 7.92
CA PHE A 47 -21.05 -10.98 8.43
C PHE A 47 -20.31 -12.28 7.98
N SER A 48 -19.64 -12.90 8.98
CA SER A 48 -19.53 -14.32 9.41
C SER A 48 -19.43 -15.44 8.35
N SER A 49 -18.25 -16.07 8.19
CA SER A 49 -17.75 -17.28 8.91
C SER A 49 -18.50 -18.60 8.64
N SER A 50 -17.81 -19.56 8.01
CA SER A 50 -17.78 -20.97 8.44
C SER A 50 -16.60 -21.74 7.80
N LEU A 51 -16.01 -22.63 8.58
CA LEU A 51 -14.70 -23.29 8.43
C LEU A 51 -14.76 -24.57 7.57
N VAL A 52 -13.66 -24.96 6.93
CA VAL A 52 -13.12 -26.35 6.97
C VAL A 52 -11.63 -26.39 6.59
N LEU A 53 -10.84 -27.14 7.36
CA LEU A 53 -9.41 -27.42 7.14
C LEU A 53 -9.24 -28.74 6.37
N SER A 54 -8.35 -28.77 5.36
CA SER A 54 -7.29 -29.81 5.21
C SER A 54 -6.50 -29.68 3.90
N GLY A 55 -5.19 -29.42 4.05
CA GLY A 55 -4.07 -29.98 3.27
C GLY A 55 -4.13 -30.03 1.73
N GLY A 56 -3.61 -28.98 1.09
CA GLY A 56 -3.21 -28.95 -0.32
C GLY A 56 -2.93 -27.51 -0.73
N GLY A 57 -1.83 -27.22 -1.43
CA GLY A 57 -1.38 -25.85 -1.76
C GLY A 57 -2.54 -24.94 -2.18
N GLN A 58 -2.89 -24.01 -1.29
CA GLN A 58 -4.16 -23.30 -1.36
C GLN A 58 -4.10 -22.23 -2.46
N LEU A 59 -4.76 -22.47 -3.59
CA LEU A 59 -5.13 -21.42 -4.52
C LEU A 59 -6.18 -20.56 -3.82
N TYR A 60 -5.82 -19.34 -3.40
CA TYR A 60 -6.79 -18.43 -2.79
C TYR A 60 -7.62 -17.80 -3.92
N VAL A 61 -8.83 -18.31 -4.11
CA VAL A 61 -9.83 -17.69 -4.97
C VAL A 61 -10.61 -16.70 -4.09
N PRO A 62 -10.53 -15.40 -4.37
CA PRO A 62 -11.29 -14.42 -3.60
C PRO A 62 -12.78 -14.63 -3.83
N GLN A 63 -13.55 -14.73 -2.75
CA GLN A 63 -15.00 -14.72 -2.82
C GLN A 63 -15.43 -13.25 -2.82
N GLY A 64 -15.43 -12.63 -4.00
CA GLY A 64 -15.97 -11.29 -4.22
C GLY A 64 -17.42 -11.36 -4.71
N ASP A 65 -18.21 -10.31 -4.47
CA ASP A 65 -19.51 -10.18 -5.12
C ASP A 65 -19.34 -10.28 -6.65
N PRO A 66 -20.09 -11.17 -7.33
CA PRO A 66 -19.92 -11.45 -8.76
C PRO A 66 -20.13 -10.22 -9.66
N ASP A 67 -20.77 -9.17 -9.15
CA ASP A 67 -21.03 -7.93 -9.88
C ASP A 67 -19.83 -6.96 -9.94
N LEU A 68 -18.76 -7.22 -9.18
CA LEU A 68 -17.58 -6.36 -9.10
C LEU A 68 -16.28 -7.08 -9.47
N GLU A 69 -16.36 -8.28 -10.05
CA GLU A 69 -15.19 -8.99 -10.56
C GLU A 69 -14.79 -8.48 -11.95
N PRO A 70 -13.49 -8.25 -12.22
CA PRO A 70 -13.04 -7.98 -13.58
C PRO A 70 -13.39 -9.15 -14.48
N TYR A 71 -13.99 -8.89 -15.63
CA TYR A 71 -14.25 -9.89 -16.66
C TYR A 71 -13.66 -9.44 -18.01
N GLU A 72 -13.33 -10.41 -18.86
CA GLU A 72 -12.82 -10.14 -20.21
C GLU A 72 -13.90 -9.47 -21.05
N GLY A 73 -13.58 -8.34 -21.67
CA GLY A 73 -14.54 -7.53 -22.42
C GLY A 73 -15.10 -6.32 -21.67
N MET A 74 -14.81 -6.16 -20.36
CA MET A 74 -15.18 -4.93 -19.63
C MET A 74 -14.48 -3.71 -20.23
N GLU A 75 -15.24 -2.64 -20.48
CA GLU A 75 -14.75 -1.40 -21.09
C GLU A 75 -14.51 -0.30 -20.05
N PHE A 76 -13.49 0.52 -20.27
CA PHE A 76 -13.13 1.69 -19.49
C PHE A 76 -12.86 2.87 -20.42
N GLU A 77 -13.17 4.07 -19.93
CA GLU A 77 -12.92 5.32 -20.65
C GLU A 77 -11.43 5.69 -20.66
N SER A 78 -10.68 5.28 -19.63
CA SER A 78 -9.26 5.58 -19.51
C SER A 78 -8.46 4.44 -18.87
N GLU A 79 -7.14 4.56 -19.01
CA GLU A 79 -6.17 3.67 -18.39
C GLU A 79 -6.16 3.81 -16.86
N GLU A 80 -6.36 5.03 -16.37
CA GLU A 80 -6.47 5.36 -14.95
C GLU A 80 -7.75 4.76 -14.35
N ALA A 81 -8.87 4.79 -15.09
CA ALA A 81 -10.11 4.16 -14.65
C ALA A 81 -9.94 2.64 -14.49
N ALA A 82 -9.27 1.99 -15.44
CA ALA A 82 -8.91 0.57 -15.33
C ALA A 82 -7.97 0.29 -14.14
N LYS A 83 -6.96 1.15 -13.92
CA LYS A 83 -6.04 1.06 -12.76
C LYS A 83 -6.82 1.15 -11.45
N ALA A 84 -7.71 2.14 -11.33
CA ALA A 84 -8.52 2.38 -10.14
C ALA A 84 -9.47 1.22 -9.86
N PHE A 85 -10.14 0.70 -10.90
CA PHE A 85 -11.01 -0.46 -10.78
C PHE A 85 -10.26 -1.69 -10.27
N TYR A 86 -9.11 -2.01 -10.86
CA TYR A 86 -8.31 -3.15 -10.41
C TYR A 86 -7.74 -2.95 -9.01
N ASN A 87 -7.38 -1.71 -8.63
CA ASN A 87 -6.92 -1.42 -7.28
C ASN A 87 -8.05 -1.61 -6.26
N SER A 88 -9.28 -1.18 -6.56
CA SER A 88 -10.46 -1.40 -5.72
C SER A 88 -10.80 -2.90 -5.58
N TYR A 89 -10.69 -3.66 -6.67
CA TYR A 89 -10.77 -5.13 -6.62
C TYR A 89 -9.70 -5.71 -5.68
N ALA A 90 -8.44 -5.32 -5.87
CA ALA A 90 -7.34 -5.80 -5.05
C ALA A 90 -7.48 -5.43 -3.57
N ARG A 91 -8.10 -4.28 -3.27
CA ARG A 91 -8.43 -3.88 -1.90
C ARG A 91 -9.43 -4.82 -1.25
N ARG A 92 -10.53 -5.13 -1.93
CA ARG A 92 -11.54 -6.09 -1.40
C ARG A 92 -10.96 -7.49 -1.23
N VAL A 93 -10.12 -7.89 -2.18
CA VAL A 93 -9.53 -9.22 -2.21
C VAL A 93 -8.37 -9.38 -1.23
N GLY A 94 -7.63 -8.31 -0.94
CA GLY A 94 -6.54 -8.33 0.04
C GLY A 94 -5.14 -8.47 -0.56
N PHE A 95 -4.88 -7.88 -1.73
CA PHE A 95 -3.52 -7.79 -2.28
C PHE A 95 -3.17 -6.38 -2.74
N SER A 96 -1.87 -6.13 -2.88
CA SER A 96 -1.38 -4.90 -3.46
C SER A 96 -1.16 -5.04 -4.96
N THR A 97 -1.47 -4.00 -5.73
CA THR A 97 -1.26 -3.95 -7.18
C THR A 97 -0.01 -3.16 -7.55
N ARG A 98 0.54 -3.44 -8.73
CA ARG A 98 1.57 -2.62 -9.38
C ARG A 98 1.33 -2.58 -10.88
N VAL A 99 1.82 -1.53 -11.53
CA VAL A 99 1.88 -1.47 -13.00
C VAL A 99 3.10 -2.27 -13.45
N SER A 100 2.91 -3.29 -14.30
CA SER A 100 4.01 -4.17 -14.72
C SER A 100 4.65 -3.69 -16.02
N SER A 101 3.85 -3.68 -17.10
CA SER A 101 4.34 -3.34 -18.42
C SER A 101 3.27 -2.66 -19.25
N SER A 102 3.72 -1.77 -20.11
CA SER A 102 2.91 -1.13 -21.14
C SER A 102 3.47 -1.46 -22.52
N ARG A 103 2.59 -1.71 -23.49
CA ARG A 103 2.94 -1.85 -24.90
C ARG A 103 2.60 -0.55 -25.60
N ARG A 104 3.53 -0.04 -26.39
CA ARG A 104 3.31 1.16 -27.22
C ARG A 104 3.10 0.78 -28.69
N SER A 105 2.26 1.55 -29.38
CA SER A 105 2.10 1.50 -30.83
C SER A 105 3.43 1.82 -31.49
N ARG A 106 3.73 1.11 -32.59
CA ARG A 106 4.91 1.41 -33.42
C ARG A 106 4.70 2.62 -34.32
N LYS A 107 3.45 3.03 -34.55
CA LYS A 107 3.11 4.14 -35.45
C LYS A 107 3.18 5.48 -34.71
N ASP A 108 2.49 5.57 -33.58
CA ASP A 108 2.28 6.84 -32.88
C ASP A 108 2.94 6.90 -31.49
N GLY A 109 3.55 5.81 -31.03
CA GLY A 109 4.15 5.73 -29.69
C GLY A 109 3.15 5.73 -28.52
N ALA A 110 1.85 5.86 -28.80
CA ALA A 110 0.77 5.79 -27.80
C ALA A 110 0.73 4.43 -27.10
N ILE A 111 0.34 4.39 -25.83
CA ILE A 111 0.17 3.12 -25.10
C ILE A 111 -1.09 2.43 -25.60
N ILE A 112 -0.93 1.20 -26.12
CA ILE A 112 -2.01 0.38 -26.67
C ILE A 112 -2.42 -0.76 -25.75
N GLN A 113 -1.60 -1.08 -24.75
CA GLN A 113 -1.88 -2.12 -23.77
C GLN A 113 -1.18 -1.79 -22.46
N ARG A 114 -1.85 -2.02 -21.34
CA ARG A 114 -1.26 -1.95 -20.00
C ARG A 114 -1.61 -3.20 -19.20
N SER A 115 -0.68 -3.64 -18.36
CA SER A 115 -0.84 -4.77 -17.45
C SER A 115 -0.67 -4.32 -16.00
N PHE A 116 -1.66 -4.65 -15.19
CA PHE A 116 -1.66 -4.47 -13.74
C PHE A 116 -1.49 -5.84 -13.08
N VAL A 117 -0.57 -5.96 -12.14
CA VAL A 117 -0.19 -7.26 -11.56
C VAL A 117 -0.17 -7.16 -10.05
N CYS A 118 -0.19 -8.32 -9.37
CA CYS A 118 0.06 -8.37 -7.94
C CYS A 118 1.48 -7.85 -7.60
N ALA A 119 1.63 -7.18 -6.46
CA ALA A 119 2.93 -6.72 -5.96
C ALA A 119 3.93 -7.88 -5.79
N LYS A 120 3.44 -9.09 -5.49
CA LYS A 120 4.24 -10.32 -5.36
C LYS A 120 4.46 -11.06 -6.70
N GLU A 121 4.11 -10.46 -7.84
CA GLU A 121 4.27 -11.04 -9.18
C GLU A 121 5.74 -11.20 -9.58
N GLY A 122 6.00 -12.27 -10.35
CA GLY A 122 7.31 -12.61 -10.90
C GLY A 122 8.33 -13.04 -9.83
N PHE A 123 9.58 -13.16 -10.23
CA PHE A 123 10.71 -13.38 -9.32
C PHE A 123 11.68 -12.22 -9.46
N ARG A 124 12.27 -11.77 -8.35
CA ARG A 124 13.33 -10.76 -8.42
C ARG A 124 14.58 -11.47 -8.95
N ASN A 125 15.14 -11.02 -10.07
CA ASN A 125 16.42 -11.53 -10.57
C ASN A 125 17.52 -11.19 -9.56
N LEU A 126 17.84 -12.13 -8.67
CA LEU A 126 18.93 -12.00 -7.69
C LEU A 126 20.32 -12.02 -8.34
N ASN A 127 20.40 -12.29 -9.65
CA ASN A 127 21.64 -12.56 -10.36
C ASN A 127 22.20 -11.36 -11.14
N GLU A 128 21.45 -10.27 -11.34
CA GLU A 128 21.87 -9.20 -12.26
C GLU A 128 22.66 -8.06 -11.61
N LYS A 129 22.65 -7.97 -10.26
CA LYS A 129 23.48 -7.02 -9.48
C LYS A 129 24.45 -7.70 -8.52
N ARG A 130 24.75 -8.98 -8.74
CA ARG A 130 25.99 -9.58 -8.22
C ARG A 130 27.15 -9.26 -9.16
N THR A 131 27.22 -8.02 -9.66
CA THR A 131 28.48 -7.50 -10.17
C THR A 131 29.43 -7.52 -8.97
N LYS A 132 30.52 -8.28 -9.11
CA LYS A 132 31.47 -8.74 -8.09
C LYS A 132 32.12 -7.66 -7.20
N ASP A 133 31.65 -6.42 -7.21
CA ASP A 133 32.38 -5.27 -6.65
C ASP A 133 31.50 -4.21 -5.93
N ARG A 134 30.23 -4.53 -5.63
CA ARG A 134 29.38 -3.70 -4.77
C ARG A 134 28.71 -4.53 -3.70
N GLU A 135 29.32 -4.56 -2.52
CA GLU A 135 28.66 -5.04 -1.31
C GLU A 135 27.33 -4.29 -1.12
N ILE A 136 26.22 -5.03 -1.19
CA ILE A 136 24.88 -4.48 -1.03
C ILE A 136 24.73 -4.11 0.46
N LYS A 137 24.99 -2.84 0.80
CA LYS A 137 24.93 -2.31 2.18
C LYS A 137 23.60 -2.55 2.90
N ARG A 138 22.51 -2.84 2.17
CA ARG A 138 21.21 -3.25 2.72
C ARG A 138 20.52 -4.26 1.80
N PRO A 139 20.55 -5.57 2.11
CA PRO A 139 19.83 -6.57 1.32
C PRO A 139 18.32 -6.28 1.40
N ARG A 140 17.65 -6.20 0.24
CA ARG A 140 16.20 -6.00 0.19
C ARG A 140 15.51 -7.34 0.39
N THR A 141 14.48 -7.38 1.22
CA THR A 141 13.64 -8.58 1.36
C THR A 141 13.03 -8.97 0.01
N ILE A 142 13.02 -10.28 -0.27
CA ILE A 142 12.42 -10.84 -1.47
C ILE A 142 10.90 -10.83 -1.26
N THR A 143 10.20 -9.89 -1.88
CA THR A 143 8.74 -9.77 -1.77
C THR A 143 7.99 -10.45 -2.92
N ARG A 144 8.71 -10.84 -3.99
CA ARG A 144 8.14 -11.45 -5.20
C ARG A 144 8.20 -12.99 -5.11
N VAL A 145 7.04 -13.63 -5.03
CA VAL A 145 6.87 -15.08 -4.84
C VAL A 145 6.47 -15.82 -6.12
N GLY A 146 6.50 -15.14 -7.27
CA GLY A 146 6.04 -15.70 -8.54
C GLY A 146 4.51 -15.72 -8.68
N CYS A 147 3.81 -14.78 -8.04
CA CYS A 147 2.35 -14.66 -8.22
C CYS A 147 2.02 -14.40 -9.70
N LYS A 148 0.93 -14.97 -10.21
CA LYS A 148 0.50 -14.80 -11.61
C LYS A 148 -0.73 -13.92 -11.78
N ALA A 149 -1.35 -13.50 -10.67
CA ALA A 149 -2.50 -12.62 -10.69
C ALA A 149 -2.21 -11.31 -11.44
N ALA A 150 -3.01 -11.06 -12.48
CA ALA A 150 -2.81 -9.96 -13.41
C ALA A 150 -4.12 -9.59 -14.12
N LEU A 151 -4.29 -8.29 -14.40
CA LEU A 151 -5.30 -7.73 -15.28
C LEU A 151 -4.60 -7.04 -16.46
N SER A 152 -4.97 -7.42 -17.68
CA SER A 152 -4.43 -6.83 -18.90
C SER A 152 -5.52 -6.08 -19.64
N VAL A 153 -5.30 -4.78 -19.90
CA VAL A 153 -6.21 -3.93 -20.67
C VAL A 153 -5.56 -3.50 -21.98
N LYS A 154 -6.35 -3.43 -23.05
CA LYS A 154 -5.93 -2.99 -24.39
C LYS A 154 -6.86 -1.91 -24.91
N ILE A 155 -6.32 -0.95 -25.64
CA ILE A 155 -7.16 0.01 -26.35
C ILE A 155 -7.80 -0.69 -27.56
N GLN A 156 -9.12 -0.53 -27.73
CA GLN A 156 -9.79 -0.86 -28.98
C GLN A 156 -9.60 0.30 -29.95
N GLU A 157 -8.98 0.04 -31.11
CA GLU A 157 -8.74 1.06 -32.14
C GLU A 157 -10.05 1.64 -32.70
N ASP A 158 -11.13 0.84 -32.73
CA ASP A 158 -12.42 1.25 -33.30
C ASP A 158 -13.18 2.25 -32.42
N SER A 159 -13.07 2.11 -31.09
CA SER A 159 -13.85 2.90 -30.11
C SER A 159 -12.99 3.86 -29.29
N GLY A 160 -11.66 3.70 -29.30
CA GLY A 160 -10.73 4.43 -28.44
C GLY A 160 -10.81 4.05 -26.95
N LYS A 161 -11.66 3.08 -26.59
CA LYS A 161 -11.87 2.65 -25.20
C LYS A 161 -10.88 1.58 -24.77
N TRP A 162 -10.66 1.48 -23.47
CA TRP A 162 -9.80 0.47 -22.85
C TRP A 162 -10.61 -0.75 -22.48
N VAL A 163 -10.26 -1.93 -23.01
CA VAL A 163 -11.00 -3.17 -22.79
C VAL A 163 -10.14 -4.20 -22.08
N VAL A 164 -10.71 -4.90 -21.11
CA VAL A 164 -10.05 -6.03 -20.44
C VAL A 164 -9.83 -7.14 -21.45
N SER A 165 -8.56 -7.41 -21.73
CA SER A 165 -8.09 -8.43 -22.68
C SER A 165 -7.68 -9.74 -22.03
N GLY A 166 -7.58 -9.76 -20.70
CA GLY A 166 -7.20 -10.96 -19.95
C GLY A 166 -7.22 -10.68 -18.45
N PHE A 167 -7.73 -11.63 -17.69
CA PHE A 167 -7.80 -11.56 -16.24
C PHE A 167 -7.40 -12.89 -15.59
N VAL A 168 -6.39 -12.83 -14.72
CA VAL A 168 -5.92 -13.96 -13.91
C VAL A 168 -6.18 -13.64 -12.45
N LYS A 169 -7.11 -14.38 -11.85
CA LYS A 169 -7.52 -14.21 -10.44
C LYS A 169 -6.68 -15.00 -9.43
N GLU A 170 -5.93 -16.00 -9.89
CA GLU A 170 -5.27 -16.95 -9.00
C GLU A 170 -4.02 -16.36 -8.36
N HIS A 171 -3.96 -16.46 -7.02
CA HIS A 171 -2.79 -16.08 -6.22
C HIS A 171 -2.06 -17.31 -5.69
N ASN A 172 -0.72 -17.25 -5.70
CA ASN A 172 0.18 -18.27 -5.13
C ASN A 172 0.71 -17.85 -3.75
N HIS A 173 -0.05 -17.02 -3.03
CA HIS A 173 0.29 -16.59 -1.68
C HIS A 173 -0.99 -16.26 -0.93
N GLU A 174 -0.90 -16.27 0.40
CA GLU A 174 -1.97 -15.84 1.27
C GLU A 174 -2.31 -14.36 1.02
N LEU A 175 -3.61 -14.08 1.01
CA LEU A 175 -4.14 -12.72 0.87
C LEU A 175 -4.29 -12.08 2.24
N VAL A 176 -4.07 -10.77 2.28
CA VAL A 176 -4.14 -10.01 3.53
C VAL A 176 -5.60 -9.86 3.94
N PRO A 177 -5.93 -10.14 5.21
CA PRO A 177 -7.29 -10.01 5.68
C PRO A 177 -7.77 -8.54 5.61
N PRO A 178 -9.08 -8.30 5.43
CA PRO A 178 -9.64 -6.95 5.20
C PRO A 178 -9.26 -5.90 6.25
N ASP A 179 -9.03 -6.33 7.48
CA ASP A 179 -8.60 -5.52 8.63
C ASP A 179 -7.17 -4.98 8.52
N GLN A 180 -6.35 -5.52 7.61
CA GLN A 180 -4.96 -5.13 7.39
C GLN A 180 -4.70 -4.61 5.96
N VAL A 181 -5.71 -4.59 5.09
CA VAL A 181 -5.56 -4.15 3.70
C VAL A 181 -5.11 -2.70 3.58
N HIS A 182 -5.53 -1.82 4.50
CA HIS A 182 -5.08 -0.42 4.53
C HIS A 182 -3.57 -0.28 4.83
N CYS A 183 -2.94 -1.35 5.32
CA CYS A 183 -1.48 -1.44 5.46
C CYS A 183 -0.79 -1.97 4.18
N LEU A 184 -1.48 -2.26 3.08
CA LEU A 184 -0.82 -2.65 1.83
C LEU A 184 -0.37 -1.42 1.04
N ARG A 185 0.83 -1.46 0.44
CA ARG A 185 1.43 -0.29 -0.25
C ARG A 185 0.48 0.44 -1.21
N SER A 186 -0.22 -0.28 -2.09
CA SER A 186 -1.13 0.33 -3.07
C SER A 186 -2.42 0.92 -2.49
N HIS A 187 -2.68 0.66 -1.20
CA HIS A 187 -3.87 1.12 -0.47
C HIS A 187 -3.54 2.10 0.65
N ARG A 188 -2.24 2.32 0.95
CA ARG A 188 -1.79 3.33 1.90
C ARG A 188 -1.87 4.70 1.28
N GLN A 189 -2.53 5.62 1.95
CA GLN A 189 -2.58 7.03 1.55
C GLN A 189 -2.57 7.91 2.78
N ILE A 190 -1.73 8.94 2.77
CA ILE A 190 -1.76 9.98 3.80
C ILE A 190 -2.89 10.93 3.44
N SER A 191 -3.96 10.89 4.23
CA SER A 191 -5.12 11.75 4.03
C SER A 191 -4.75 13.23 4.14
N GLY A 192 -5.50 14.11 3.46
CA GLY A 192 -5.31 15.56 3.55
C GLY A 192 -5.25 16.09 5.00
N PRO A 193 -6.22 15.73 5.87
CA PRO A 193 -6.15 16.09 7.29
C PRO A 193 -4.91 15.58 8.01
N ALA A 194 -4.47 14.35 7.72
CA ALA A 194 -3.25 13.80 8.29
C ALA A 194 -2.01 14.56 7.79
N LYS A 195 -1.95 14.97 6.52
CA LYS A 195 -0.86 15.82 5.98
C LYS A 195 -0.75 17.13 6.75
N THR A 196 -1.86 17.86 6.89
CA THR A 196 -1.92 19.14 7.63
C THR A 196 -1.47 18.98 9.08
N LEU A 197 -1.91 17.92 9.73
CA LEU A 197 -1.51 17.60 11.09
C LEU A 197 -0.02 17.25 11.18
N ILE A 198 0.51 16.42 10.26
CA ILE A 198 1.94 16.12 10.18
C ILE A 198 2.75 17.41 10.04
N ASP A 199 2.34 18.32 9.16
CA ASP A 199 3.05 19.59 8.93
C ASP A 199 3.00 20.50 10.17
N THR A 200 1.87 20.55 10.87
CA THR A 200 1.71 21.31 12.12
C THR A 200 2.62 20.76 13.23
N LEU A 201 2.64 19.44 13.39
CA LEU A 201 3.46 18.77 14.40
C LEU A 201 4.95 18.81 14.05
N GLN A 202 5.29 18.81 12.76
CA GLN A 202 6.65 19.01 12.27
C GLN A 202 7.13 20.43 12.53
N ALA A 203 6.28 21.45 12.30
CA ALA A 203 6.58 22.84 12.62
C ALA A 203 6.81 23.06 14.13
N ALA A 204 6.12 22.28 14.97
CA ALA A 204 6.36 22.22 16.42
C ALA A 204 7.65 21.46 16.81
N GLY A 205 8.48 21.03 15.84
CA GLY A 205 9.77 20.38 16.07
C GLY A 205 9.68 18.89 16.40
N MET A 206 8.53 18.24 16.21
CA MET A 206 8.42 16.81 16.47
C MET A 206 9.05 15.96 15.36
N GLY A 207 9.77 14.92 15.77
CA GLY A 207 10.31 13.92 14.86
C GLY A 207 9.25 12.92 14.37
N PRO A 208 9.49 12.22 13.24
CA PRO A 208 8.52 11.33 12.59
C PRO A 208 7.95 10.24 13.51
N ARG A 209 8.77 9.68 14.43
CA ARG A 209 8.32 8.68 15.41
C ARG A 209 7.24 9.23 16.35
N ARG A 210 7.43 10.45 16.86
CA ARG A 210 6.50 11.11 17.79
C ARG A 210 5.24 11.55 17.07
N ILE A 211 5.38 12.04 15.84
CA ILE A 211 4.25 12.40 14.97
C ILE A 211 3.38 11.17 14.69
N MET A 212 4.00 10.05 14.30
CA MET A 212 3.27 8.80 14.06
C MET A 212 2.56 8.31 15.31
N SER A 213 3.20 8.39 16.48
CA SER A 213 2.56 8.03 17.75
C SER A 213 1.36 8.93 18.08
N ALA A 214 1.44 10.24 17.78
CA ALA A 214 0.33 11.17 17.96
C ALA A 214 -0.83 10.84 17.02
N LEU A 215 -0.54 10.56 15.75
CA LEU A 215 -1.52 10.14 14.75
C LEU A 215 -2.23 8.84 15.15
N ILE A 216 -1.50 7.82 15.58
CA ILE A 216 -2.10 6.56 16.05
C ILE A 216 -3.06 6.82 17.22
N LYS A 217 -2.68 7.71 18.14
CA LYS A 217 -3.52 8.06 19.29
C LYS A 217 -4.76 8.85 18.89
N GLU A 218 -4.62 9.83 17.99
CA GLU A 218 -5.72 10.69 17.54
C GLU A 218 -6.74 9.93 16.69
N TYR A 219 -6.27 9.08 15.79
CA TYR A 219 -7.12 8.25 14.94
C TYR A 219 -7.63 6.99 15.66
N GLY A 220 -7.16 6.71 16.88
CA GLY A 220 -7.65 5.62 17.72
C GLY A 220 -7.21 4.23 17.25
N GLY A 221 -5.97 4.11 16.75
CA GLY A 221 -5.33 2.85 16.38
C GLY A 221 -4.67 2.87 15.01
N ILE A 222 -3.65 2.01 14.83
CA ILE A 222 -2.89 1.93 13.57
C ILE A 222 -3.74 1.47 12.38
N SER A 223 -4.83 0.74 12.66
CA SER A 223 -5.81 0.32 11.66
C SER A 223 -6.55 1.49 11.02
N LYS A 224 -6.68 2.62 11.73
CA LYS A 224 -7.43 3.79 11.29
C LYS A 224 -6.57 4.89 10.68
N VAL A 225 -5.26 4.84 10.88
CA VAL A 225 -4.32 5.82 10.32
C VAL A 225 -4.16 5.64 8.80
N GLY A 226 -4.16 4.41 8.30
CA GLY A 226 -4.12 4.14 6.85
C GLY A 226 -2.76 4.30 6.18
N PHE A 227 -1.69 4.52 6.95
CA PHE A 227 -0.31 4.59 6.47
C PHE A 227 0.68 4.24 7.58
N THR A 228 1.97 4.10 7.25
CA THR A 228 3.02 3.68 8.20
C THR A 228 3.94 4.84 8.60
N GLU A 229 4.76 4.62 9.64
CA GLU A 229 5.79 5.58 10.05
C GLU A 229 6.76 5.91 8.91
N VAL A 230 7.04 4.93 8.04
CA VAL A 230 7.90 5.11 6.87
C VAL A 230 7.26 6.09 5.90
N ASP A 231 5.96 5.97 5.64
CA ASP A 231 5.22 6.89 4.77
C ASP A 231 5.22 8.32 5.34
N CYS A 232 4.98 8.45 6.65
CA CYS A 232 5.08 9.73 7.36
C CYS A 232 6.48 10.35 7.21
N ARG A 233 7.54 9.55 7.38
CA ARG A 233 8.93 9.99 7.24
C ARG A 233 9.25 10.41 5.80
N ASN A 234 8.76 9.66 4.81
CA ASN A 234 8.96 9.96 3.40
C ASN A 234 8.25 11.25 3.00
N TYR A 235 7.02 11.46 3.47
CA TYR A 235 6.28 12.71 3.30
C TYR A 235 7.04 13.91 3.88
N MET A 236 7.48 13.83 5.14
CA MET A 236 8.24 14.90 5.80
C MET A 236 9.55 15.22 5.05
N ARG A 237 10.22 14.21 4.48
CA ARG A 237 11.44 14.40 3.68
C ARG A 237 11.14 15.11 2.36
N ASN A 238 10.12 14.68 1.63
CA ASN A 238 9.76 15.27 0.33
C ASN A 238 9.24 16.71 0.50
N ASN A 239 8.47 16.98 1.57
CA ASN A 239 7.97 18.32 1.85
C ASN A 239 9.11 19.33 2.16
N ARG A 240 10.19 18.86 2.79
CA ARG A 240 11.38 19.66 3.07
C ARG A 240 12.18 20.02 1.81
N GLN A 241 12.15 19.17 0.79
CA GLN A 241 12.81 19.43 -0.50
C GLN A 241 12.05 20.48 -1.32
N LYS A 242 10.71 20.38 -1.35
CA LYS A 242 9.84 21.34 -2.05
C LYS A 242 9.91 22.77 -1.50
N SER A 243 10.20 22.93 -0.21
CA SER A 243 10.35 24.25 0.43
C SER A 243 11.75 24.87 0.27
N SER A 244 12.73 24.13 -0.28
CA SER A 244 14.09 24.63 -0.55
C SER A 244 14.34 25.03 -2.01
N GLU A 245 13.40 24.74 -2.91
CA GLU A 245 13.48 25.07 -4.34
C GLU A 245 12.58 26.25 -4.75
N GLY A 246 11.95 26.92 -3.77
CA GLY A 246 11.05 28.07 -3.96
C GLY A 246 11.65 29.40 -3.57
#